data_AF-A0AAN8I742-F1
#
_entry.id   AF-A0AAN8I742-F1
#
_cell.length_a   1.000
_cell.length_b   1.000
_cell.length_c   1.000
_cell.angle_alpha   90.00
_cell.angle_beta   90.00
_cell.angle_gamma   90.00
#
_symmetry.space_group_name_H-M   'P 1'
#
loop_
_entity.id
_entity.type
_entity.pdbx_description
1 polymer ?
#
loop_
_entity_poly.entity_id
_entity_poly.type
_entity_poly.pdbx_seq_one_letter_code
_entity_poly.pdbx_strand_id
1 'polypeptide(L)'
;MDRLGIKETWIAHGTLLGHYWGGHILPWDTGIDVQMSASNMARLVSSRYNHTVHPMRLLPRRTIFNQTVRARSRPSYLLDINPYWTTPKTSVNASITWDVANKIDARWIGMSNGKFIDITIVHEGRSGKVLLCKDGHVYLPSTIYPLHESTLDGIQVRIPANPEKVLSDEYGMPALTNKNRHWHHFDDDEQRWVLDSEWHEKMLQG
;
A
#
# COMPACT_ATOMS: atom_id res chain seq x y z
N MET A 1 1.55 6.49 10.33
CA MET A 1 1.50 7.89 9.85
C MET A 1 0.84 8.83 10.86
N ASP A 2 -0.37 8.54 11.37
CA ASP A 2 -1.10 9.45 12.28
C ASP A 2 -0.30 9.95 13.50
N ARG A 3 0.48 9.07 14.16
CA ARG A 3 1.34 9.45 15.30
C ARG A 3 2.41 10.49 14.95
N LEU A 4 2.79 10.58 13.68
CA LEU A 4 3.75 11.55 13.16
C LEU A 4 3.05 12.84 12.69
N GLY A 5 1.74 12.98 12.95
CA GLY A 5 0.94 14.12 12.50
C GLY A 5 0.64 14.12 11.00
N ILE A 6 0.85 12.99 10.32
CA ILE A 6 0.55 12.80 8.90
C ILE A 6 -0.81 12.12 8.79
N LYS A 7 -1.82 12.85 8.29
CA LYS A 7 -3.21 12.41 8.22
C LYS A 7 -3.62 11.90 6.84
N GLU A 8 -3.02 12.41 5.77
CA GLU A 8 -3.38 12.01 4.40
C GLU A 8 -2.38 10.96 3.90
N THR A 9 -2.70 9.72 4.22
CA THR A 9 -2.06 8.52 3.68
C THR A 9 -3.17 7.53 3.41
N TRP A 10 -3.18 6.92 2.23
CA TRP A 10 -4.22 5.98 1.82
C TRP A 10 -3.58 4.71 1.25
N ILE A 11 -4.32 3.60 1.27
CA ILE A 11 -3.88 2.35 0.63
C ILE A 11 -3.99 2.48 -0.89
N ALA A 12 -3.06 1.87 -1.62
CA ALA A 12 -2.95 1.96 -3.07
C ALA A 12 -2.61 0.59 -3.68
N HIS A 13 -2.54 0.52 -5.02
CA HIS A 13 -2.04 -0.64 -5.76
C HIS A 13 -2.70 -1.97 -5.32
N GLY A 14 -1.90 -3.02 -5.09
CA GLY A 14 -2.38 -4.35 -4.68
C GLY A 14 -3.15 -4.32 -3.35
N THR A 15 -2.77 -3.44 -2.43
CA THR A 15 -3.46 -3.28 -1.15
C THR A 15 -4.86 -2.68 -1.33
N LEU A 16 -5.01 -1.70 -2.22
CA LEU A 16 -6.34 -1.16 -2.57
C LEU A 16 -7.17 -2.19 -3.34
N LEU A 17 -6.55 -3.02 -4.18
CA LEU A 17 -7.24 -4.09 -4.89
C LEU A 17 -7.78 -5.17 -3.92
N GLY A 18 -6.98 -5.54 -2.92
CA GLY A 18 -7.44 -6.42 -1.84
C GLY A 18 -8.59 -5.80 -1.03
N HIS A 19 -8.52 -4.49 -0.75
CA HIS A 19 -9.63 -3.77 -0.13
C HIS A 19 -10.91 -3.84 -0.96
N TYR A 20 -10.82 -3.65 -2.29
CA TYR A 20 -11.95 -3.79 -3.20
C TYR A 20 -12.56 -5.19 -3.15
N TRP A 21 -11.73 -6.22 -3.10
CA TRP A 21 -12.15 -7.63 -3.00
C TRP A 21 -12.36 -8.08 -1.55
N GLY A 22 -13.34 -7.45 -0.88
CA GLY A 22 -13.82 -7.90 0.43
C GLY A 22 -13.06 -7.35 1.64
N GLY A 23 -12.16 -6.38 1.45
CA GLY A 23 -11.50 -5.72 2.58
C GLY A 23 -10.32 -6.48 3.17
N HIS A 24 -9.65 -7.33 2.39
CA HIS A 24 -8.58 -8.22 2.85
C HIS A 24 -7.31 -8.06 2.00
N ILE A 25 -6.13 -8.26 2.58
CA ILE A 25 -4.90 -8.36 1.77
C ILE A 25 -5.02 -9.58 0.85
N LEU A 26 -4.63 -9.44 -0.43
CA LEU A 26 -4.67 -10.55 -1.38
C LEU A 26 -3.73 -11.68 -0.92
N PRO A 27 -4.13 -12.96 -0.98
CA PRO A 27 -3.33 -14.07 -0.44
C PRO A 27 -1.93 -14.22 -1.04
N TRP A 28 -1.76 -13.81 -2.31
CA TRP A 28 -0.49 -13.86 -3.04
C TRP A 28 0.29 -12.55 -3.00
N ASP A 29 -0.25 -11.50 -2.37
CA ASP A 29 0.46 -10.23 -2.23
C ASP A 29 1.53 -10.35 -1.14
N THR A 30 2.70 -9.76 -1.42
CA THR A 30 3.89 -9.86 -0.57
C THR A 30 4.23 -8.55 0.12
N GLY A 31 3.60 -7.45 -0.31
CA GLY A 31 3.82 -6.11 0.20
C GLY A 31 2.53 -5.47 0.69
N ILE A 32 2.68 -4.29 1.31
CA ILE A 32 1.58 -3.37 1.55
C ILE A 32 1.97 -2.06 0.88
N ASP A 33 1.07 -1.52 0.09
CA ASP A 33 1.27 -0.31 -0.69
C ASP A 33 0.41 0.82 -0.14
N VAL A 34 1.05 1.94 0.14
CA VAL A 34 0.37 3.17 0.51
C VAL A 34 0.87 4.33 -0.31
N GLN A 35 0.02 5.35 -0.45
CA GLN A 35 0.36 6.61 -1.08
C GLN A 35 0.15 7.78 -0.13
N MET A 36 0.90 8.86 -0.39
CA MET A 36 0.71 10.15 0.27
C MET A 36 1.08 11.32 -0.63
N SER A 37 0.63 12.52 -0.28
CA SER A 37 1.02 13.74 -0.96
C SER A 37 2.49 14.10 -0.73
N ALA A 38 3.10 14.76 -1.72
CA ALA A 38 4.48 15.27 -1.62
C ALA A 38 4.67 16.25 -0.44
N SER A 39 3.63 17.01 -0.08
CA SER A 39 3.65 17.90 1.08
C SER A 39 3.78 17.13 2.41
N ASN A 40 3.13 15.97 2.54
CA ASN A 40 3.28 15.12 3.72
C ASN A 40 4.66 14.46 3.79
N MET A 41 5.25 14.05 2.66
CA MET A 41 6.64 13.61 2.67
C MET A 41 7.60 14.75 3.07
N ALA A 42 7.41 15.96 2.53
CA ALA A 42 8.20 17.13 2.90
C ALA A 42 8.17 17.40 4.41
N ARG A 43 7.02 17.18 5.06
CA ARG A 43 6.86 17.28 6.51
C ARG A 43 7.66 16.21 7.25
N LEU A 44 7.66 14.97 6.76
CA LEU A 44 8.46 13.88 7.34
C LEU A 44 9.96 14.20 7.28
N VAL A 45 10.43 14.66 6.12
CA VAL A 45 11.84 15.00 5.88
C VAL A 45 12.27 16.20 6.70
N SER A 46 11.50 17.30 6.68
CA SER A 46 11.83 18.51 7.45
C SER A 46 11.82 18.29 8.96
N SER A 47 10.98 17.35 9.44
CA SER A 47 10.95 16.92 10.84
C SER A 47 12.01 15.87 11.19
N ARG A 48 12.93 15.56 10.28
CA ARG A 48 14.04 14.60 10.48
C ARG A 48 13.59 13.19 10.85
N TYR A 49 12.48 12.71 10.27
CA TYR A 49 12.01 11.34 10.51
C TYR A 49 12.74 10.28 9.67
N ASN A 50 13.56 10.65 8.68
CA ASN A 50 14.35 9.67 7.95
C ASN A 50 15.29 8.90 8.90
N HIS A 51 15.39 7.58 8.72
CA HIS A 51 16.12 6.63 9.55
C HIS A 51 15.71 6.57 11.03
N THR A 52 14.51 7.05 11.38
CA THR A 52 14.00 6.94 12.75
C THR A 52 13.32 5.59 12.98
N VAL A 53 13.44 5.06 14.21
CA VAL A 53 12.87 3.76 14.61
C VAL A 53 11.60 3.98 15.44
N HIS A 54 10.53 3.30 15.07
CA HIS A 54 9.21 3.44 15.66
C HIS A 54 8.71 2.11 16.22
N PRO A 55 8.50 1.99 17.54
CA PRO A 55 7.92 0.78 18.10
C PRO A 55 6.45 0.64 17.68
N MET A 56 6.07 -0.56 17.28
CA MET A 56 4.69 -0.93 16.98
C MET A 56 3.88 -0.85 18.26
N ARG A 57 2.74 -0.13 18.19
CA ARG A 57 1.74 -0.22 19.25
C ARG A 57 1.07 -1.58 19.10
N LEU A 58 1.18 -2.44 20.11
CA LEU A 58 0.33 -3.63 20.17
C LEU A 58 -1.12 -3.14 20.12
N LEU A 59 -1.86 -3.51 19.07
CA LEU A 59 -3.30 -3.41 19.12
C LEU A 59 -3.77 -4.24 20.34
N PRO A 60 -4.79 -3.80 21.09
CA PRO A 60 -5.31 -4.59 22.19
C PRO A 60 -5.64 -5.98 21.66
N ARG A 61 -4.97 -7.00 22.21
CA ARG A 61 -5.05 -8.44 21.92
C ARG A 61 -6.04 -8.83 20.79
N ARG A 62 -5.52 -9.04 19.59
CA ARG A 62 -6.04 -10.13 18.76
C ARG A 62 -5.25 -11.38 19.12
N THR A 63 -5.93 -12.37 19.70
CA THR A 63 -5.38 -13.70 19.92
C THR A 63 -5.16 -14.33 18.56
N ILE A 64 -3.97 -14.21 18.00
CA ILE A 64 -3.57 -14.97 16.83
C ILE A 64 -2.80 -16.19 17.37
N PHE A 65 -3.37 -17.39 17.16
CA PHE A 65 -2.82 -18.72 17.46
C PHE A 65 -2.62 -19.15 18.93
N ASN A 66 -3.34 -18.62 19.92
CA ASN A 66 -3.28 -19.11 21.33
C ASN A 66 -1.86 -19.27 21.91
N GLN A 67 -0.85 -18.66 21.30
CA GLN A 67 0.55 -18.85 21.66
C GLN A 67 1.03 -17.58 22.34
N THR A 68 1.24 -17.66 23.66
CA THR A 68 1.82 -16.56 24.42
C THR A 68 3.33 -16.55 24.19
N VAL A 69 3.77 -16.10 23.01
CA VAL A 69 5.19 -15.83 22.78
C VAL A 69 5.49 -14.51 23.49
N ARG A 70 6.23 -14.58 24.60
CA ARG A 70 6.87 -13.40 25.20
C ARG A 70 7.86 -12.83 24.19
N ALA A 71 7.41 -11.95 23.30
CA ALA A 71 8.30 -11.22 22.42
C ALA A 71 9.27 -10.41 23.29
N ARG A 72 10.57 -10.77 23.26
CA ARG A 72 11.63 -10.15 24.07
C ARG A 72 11.82 -8.66 23.77
N SER A 73 11.26 -8.17 22.67
CA SER A 73 11.19 -6.76 22.27
C SER A 73 9.89 -6.51 21.51
N ARG A 74 9.33 -5.29 21.63
CA ARG A 74 8.20 -4.86 20.80
C ARG A 74 8.67 -4.79 19.34
N PRO A 75 7.93 -5.33 18.35
CA PRO A 75 8.25 -5.14 16.94
C PRO A 75 8.44 -3.65 16.64
N SER A 76 9.47 -3.31 15.87
CA SER A 76 9.80 -1.94 15.52
C SER A 76 9.94 -1.79 14.02
N TYR A 77 9.66 -0.59 13.53
CA TYR A 77 9.77 -0.24 12.13
C TYR A 77 10.78 0.89 11.94
N LEU A 78 11.69 0.74 10.99
CA LEU A 78 12.54 1.80 10.49
C LEU A 78 11.78 2.57 9.40
N LEU A 79 11.76 3.91 9.47
CA LEU A 79 11.34 4.73 8.32
C LEU A 79 12.57 5.04 7.47
N ASP A 80 12.59 4.56 6.24
CA ASP A 80 13.62 4.84 5.26
C ASP A 80 13.04 5.70 4.13
N ILE A 81 13.61 6.87 3.87
CA ILE A 81 13.14 7.81 2.85
C ILE A 81 14.21 7.92 1.76
N ASN A 82 13.80 7.61 0.54
CA ASN A 82 14.64 7.72 -0.65
C ASN A 82 15.03 9.20 -0.87
N PRO A 83 16.32 9.55 -1.00
CA PRO A 83 16.76 10.94 -1.19
C PRO A 83 16.20 11.58 -2.47
N TYR A 84 15.77 10.78 -3.46
CA TYR A 84 15.18 11.24 -4.70
C TYR A 84 13.66 11.33 -4.67
N TRP A 85 13.03 11.31 -3.49
CA TRP A 85 11.57 11.37 -3.32
C TRP A 85 10.90 12.59 -3.99
N THR A 86 11.66 13.66 -4.24
CA THR A 86 11.17 14.89 -4.88
C THR A 86 11.01 14.80 -6.40
N THR A 87 11.44 13.69 -7.03
CA THR A 87 11.47 13.54 -8.49
C THR A 87 10.26 12.74 -8.99
N PRO A 88 9.16 13.38 -9.42
CA PRO A 88 8.09 12.67 -10.12
C PRO A 88 8.60 12.22 -11.50
N LYS A 89 8.31 10.97 -11.91
CA LYS A 89 8.72 10.40 -13.21
C LYS A 89 8.25 11.20 -14.43
N THR A 90 7.31 12.11 -14.25
CA THR A 90 6.57 12.80 -15.31
C THR A 90 6.98 14.27 -15.47
N SER A 91 8.10 14.71 -14.90
CA SER A 91 8.66 16.00 -15.28
C SER A 91 9.04 15.95 -16.76
N VAL A 92 8.21 16.55 -17.61
CA VAL A 92 8.38 16.71 -19.07
C VAL A 92 9.72 17.34 -19.52
N ASN A 93 10.62 17.70 -18.58
CA ASN A 93 11.99 18.15 -18.86
C ASN A 93 13.08 17.40 -18.07
N ALA A 94 12.74 16.45 -17.20
CA ALA A 94 13.75 15.45 -16.82
C ALA A 94 13.68 14.42 -17.93
N SER A 95 14.79 14.22 -18.62
CA SER A 95 15.06 13.04 -19.42
C SER A 95 14.31 11.86 -18.81
N ILE A 96 13.51 11.15 -19.61
CA ILE A 96 12.91 9.85 -19.28
C ILE A 96 14.03 9.00 -18.69
N THR A 97 14.19 9.09 -17.37
CA THR A 97 15.16 8.29 -16.66
C THR A 97 14.36 7.05 -16.38
N TRP A 98 14.69 6.05 -17.18
CA TRP A 98 14.31 4.66 -17.07
C TRP A 98 14.76 4.07 -15.73
N ASP A 99 14.54 4.75 -14.61
CA ASP A 99 14.59 4.12 -13.31
C ASP A 99 13.31 3.30 -13.13
N VAL A 100 13.23 2.24 -13.92
CA VAL A 100 12.23 1.18 -13.79
C VAL A 100 12.38 0.44 -12.46
N ALA A 101 13.54 0.57 -11.80
CA ALA A 101 13.87 -0.08 -10.55
C ALA A 101 13.41 0.73 -9.31
N ASN A 102 13.40 2.06 -9.37
CA ASN A 102 13.14 2.91 -8.21
C ASN A 102 11.76 3.59 -8.23
N LYS A 103 10.72 2.77 -8.01
CA LYS A 103 9.33 3.25 -7.94
C LYS A 103 8.91 3.72 -6.55
N ILE A 104 9.71 3.44 -5.52
CA ILE A 104 9.34 3.64 -4.12
C ILE A 104 10.07 4.86 -3.52
N ASP A 105 9.31 5.72 -2.85
CA ASP A 105 9.80 6.96 -2.28
C ASP A 105 10.18 6.85 -0.81
N ALA A 106 9.52 5.96 -0.08
CA ALA A 106 9.89 5.62 1.29
C ALA A 106 9.37 4.25 1.67
N ARG A 107 9.89 3.70 2.77
CA ARG A 107 9.47 2.41 3.32
C ARG A 107 9.36 2.45 4.83
N TRP A 108 8.34 1.77 5.35
CA TRP A 108 8.40 1.24 6.71
C TRP A 108 8.98 -0.15 6.68
N ILE A 109 10.13 -0.38 7.30
CA ILE A 109 10.82 -1.68 7.30
C ILE A 109 10.69 -2.31 8.68
N GLY A 110 9.99 -3.44 8.77
CA GLY A 110 9.88 -4.24 9.97
C GLY A 110 11.23 -4.82 10.36
N MET A 111 11.83 -4.32 11.44
CA MET A 111 13.21 -4.68 11.82
C MET A 111 13.38 -6.12 12.29
N SER A 112 12.28 -6.80 12.65
CA SER A 112 12.31 -8.19 13.10
C SER A 112 12.21 -9.22 11.98
N ASN A 113 11.66 -8.85 10.82
CA ASN A 113 11.31 -9.80 9.75
C ASN A 113 11.62 -9.29 8.33
N GLY A 114 12.10 -8.06 8.17
CA GLY A 114 12.43 -7.47 6.87
C GLY A 114 11.23 -7.14 5.98
N LYS A 115 9.99 -7.35 6.43
CA LYS A 115 8.79 -6.99 5.66
C LYS A 115 8.67 -5.47 5.55
N PHE A 116 8.21 -4.98 4.41
CA PHE A 116 8.09 -3.55 4.15
C PHE A 116 6.66 -3.11 3.82
N ILE A 117 6.36 -1.86 4.15
CA ILE A 117 5.22 -1.11 3.61
C ILE A 117 5.81 -0.05 2.69
N ASP A 118 5.50 -0.16 1.40
CA ASP A 118 5.99 0.74 0.37
C ASP A 118 5.14 2.01 0.33
N ILE A 119 5.82 3.15 0.28
CA ILE A 119 5.21 4.48 0.21
C ILE A 119 5.58 5.08 -1.13
N THR A 120 4.58 5.31 -1.97
CA THR A 120 4.71 6.05 -3.23
C THR A 120 4.14 7.45 -3.07
N ILE A 121 4.86 8.47 -3.52
CA ILE A 121 4.42 9.85 -3.39
C ILE A 121 3.63 10.27 -4.62
N VAL A 122 2.54 10.96 -4.35
CA VAL A 122 1.73 11.65 -5.34
C VAL A 122 2.09 13.13 -5.36
N HIS A 123 2.55 13.61 -6.51
CA HIS A 123 2.93 14.99 -6.79
C HIS A 123 1.85 15.67 -7.64
N GLU A 124 1.67 16.97 -7.45
CA GLU A 124 0.91 17.78 -8.38
C GLU A 124 1.70 17.95 -9.69
N GLY A 125 1.03 17.72 -10.81
CA GLY A 125 1.58 18.01 -12.14
C GLY A 125 1.75 19.51 -12.35
N ARG A 126 2.59 19.90 -13.32
CA ARG A 126 2.91 21.32 -13.61
C ARG A 126 1.69 22.21 -13.84
N SER A 127 0.61 21.66 -14.39
CA SER A 127 -0.63 22.39 -14.65
C SER A 127 -1.58 22.45 -13.45
N GLY A 128 -1.28 21.73 -12.37
CA GLY A 128 -2.16 21.54 -11.21
C GLY A 128 -3.42 20.70 -11.48
N LYS A 129 -3.61 20.21 -12.72
CA LYS A 129 -4.84 19.49 -13.13
C LYS A 129 -4.80 18.00 -12.85
N VAL A 130 -3.60 17.45 -12.68
CA VAL A 130 -3.37 16.02 -12.52
C VAL A 130 -2.40 15.77 -11.39
N LEU A 131 -2.51 14.58 -10.84
CA LEU A 131 -1.62 14.03 -9.83
C LEU A 131 -0.77 12.93 -10.47
N LEU A 132 0.50 12.84 -10.09
CA LEU A 132 1.49 12.00 -10.75
C LEU A 132 2.35 11.29 -9.71
N CYS A 133 2.68 10.03 -9.93
CA CYS A 133 3.59 9.28 -9.07
C CYS A 133 4.71 8.58 -9.86
N LYS A 134 5.70 8.04 -9.12
CA LYS A 134 6.93 7.46 -9.69
C LYS A 134 6.77 6.12 -10.39
N ASP A 135 5.67 5.44 -10.17
CA ASP A 135 5.33 4.21 -10.89
C ASP A 135 4.81 4.49 -12.33
N GLY A 136 4.45 5.74 -12.64
CA GLY A 136 3.94 6.18 -13.94
C GLY A 136 2.43 6.45 -13.97
N HIS A 137 1.71 6.23 -12.87
CA HIS A 137 0.27 6.51 -12.82
C HIS A 137 -0.05 8.00 -12.75
N VAL A 138 -1.18 8.34 -13.37
CA VAL A 138 -1.71 9.69 -13.47
C VAL A 138 -3.14 9.66 -12.97
N TYR A 139 -3.47 10.52 -12.00
CA TYR A 139 -4.81 10.60 -11.44
C TYR A 139 -5.41 11.98 -11.66
N LEU A 140 -6.73 12.03 -11.79
CA LEU A 140 -7.45 13.29 -11.55
C LEU A 140 -7.53 13.51 -10.04
N PRO A 141 -7.36 14.75 -9.54
CA PRO A 141 -7.51 15.05 -8.13
C PRO A 141 -8.84 14.57 -7.53
N SER A 142 -9.93 14.65 -8.30
CA SER A 142 -11.27 14.19 -7.90
C SER A 142 -11.40 12.66 -7.79
N THR A 143 -10.47 11.90 -8.36
CA THR A 143 -10.43 10.44 -8.21
C THR A 143 -9.78 10.04 -6.88
N ILE A 144 -8.85 10.86 -6.37
CA ILE A 144 -8.16 10.61 -5.10
C ILE A 144 -8.88 11.29 -3.93
N TYR A 145 -9.27 12.55 -4.07
CA TYR A 145 -9.80 13.37 -2.98
C TYR A 145 -11.30 13.69 -3.14
N PRO A 146 -12.05 13.81 -2.03
CA PRO A 146 -11.62 13.59 -0.65
C PRO A 146 -11.39 12.09 -0.33
N LEU A 147 -10.46 11.81 0.58
CA LEU A 147 -10.25 10.43 1.05
C LEU A 147 -11.42 9.98 1.94
N HIS A 148 -11.75 8.70 1.88
CA HIS A 148 -12.75 8.07 2.74
C HIS A 148 -12.10 7.14 3.76
N GLU A 149 -12.66 7.09 4.97
CA GLU A 149 -12.25 6.11 5.99
C GLU A 149 -12.90 4.75 5.71
N SER A 150 -12.13 3.68 5.90
CA SER A 150 -12.58 2.31 5.70
C SER A 150 -11.74 1.35 6.54
N THR A 151 -11.91 0.04 6.34
CA THR A 151 -11.12 -0.98 7.04
C THR A 151 -10.52 -2.00 6.07
N LEU A 152 -9.28 -2.39 6.34
CA LEU A 152 -8.59 -3.52 5.71
C LEU A 152 -8.21 -4.50 6.83
N ASP A 153 -8.70 -5.74 6.78
CA ASP A 153 -8.53 -6.73 7.86
C ASP A 153 -8.95 -6.23 9.26
N GLY A 154 -9.92 -5.31 9.30
CA GLY A 154 -10.38 -4.64 10.52
C GLY A 154 -9.44 -3.54 11.05
N ILE A 155 -8.38 -3.20 10.31
CA ILE A 155 -7.50 -2.06 10.59
C ILE A 155 -8.05 -0.84 9.87
N GLN A 156 -8.16 0.29 10.58
CA GLN A 156 -8.59 1.55 9.99
C GLN A 156 -7.59 2.03 8.93
N VAL A 157 -8.11 2.31 7.74
CA VAL A 157 -7.36 2.78 6.56
C VAL A 157 -8.11 3.93 5.90
N ARG A 158 -7.44 4.62 4.99
CA ARG A 158 -8.08 5.58 4.08
C ARG A 158 -7.99 5.06 2.65
N ILE A 159 -9.02 5.35 1.85
CA ILE A 159 -9.11 4.98 0.44
C ILE A 159 -9.37 6.24 -0.42
N PRO A 160 -9.04 6.21 -1.72
CA PRO A 160 -9.40 7.26 -2.68
C PRO A 160 -10.90 7.53 -2.73
N ALA A 161 -11.29 8.71 -3.23
CA ALA A 161 -12.69 9.09 -3.49
C ALA A 161 -13.39 8.14 -4.47
N ASN A 162 -12.67 7.63 -5.47
CA ASN A 162 -13.18 6.67 -6.42
C ASN A 162 -12.15 5.52 -6.63
N PRO A 163 -12.14 4.52 -5.73
CA PRO A 163 -11.17 3.44 -5.77
C PRO A 163 -11.33 2.55 -7.01
N GLU A 164 -12.56 2.33 -7.49
CA GLU A 164 -12.83 1.57 -8.71
C GLU A 164 -12.16 2.20 -9.93
N LYS A 165 -12.27 3.53 -10.08
CA LYS A 165 -11.61 4.25 -11.17
C LYS A 165 -10.09 4.11 -11.08
N VAL A 166 -9.51 4.30 -9.90
CA VAL A 166 -8.05 4.12 -9.67
C VAL A 166 -7.62 2.73 -10.12
N LEU A 167 -8.30 1.69 -9.63
CA LEU A 167 -7.94 0.31 -9.92
C LEU A 167 -8.20 -0.06 -11.38
N SER A 168 -9.28 0.44 -12.00
CA SER A 168 -9.57 0.18 -13.41
C SER A 168 -8.57 0.86 -14.35
N ASP A 169 -8.05 2.04 -13.99
CA ASP A 169 -6.98 2.72 -14.75
C ASP A 169 -5.64 2.00 -14.60
N GLU A 170 -5.39 1.41 -13.43
CA GLU A 170 -4.13 0.74 -13.10
C GLU A 170 -4.06 -0.69 -13.64
N TYR A 171 -5.11 -1.50 -13.40
CA TYR A 171 -5.13 -2.94 -13.67
C TYR A 171 -6.14 -3.35 -14.75
N GLY A 172 -6.97 -2.42 -15.22
CA GLY A 172 -8.07 -2.70 -16.14
C GLY A 172 -9.30 -3.30 -15.46
N MET A 173 -10.45 -3.22 -16.14
CA MET A 173 -11.72 -3.80 -15.68
C MET A 173 -11.68 -5.29 -15.32
N PRO A 174 -10.88 -6.16 -15.99
CA PRO A 174 -10.79 -7.56 -15.61
C PRO A 174 -10.28 -7.79 -14.17
N ALA A 175 -9.48 -6.88 -13.62
CA ALA A 175 -8.99 -7.00 -12.24
C ALA A 175 -10.10 -6.81 -11.19
N LEU A 176 -11.20 -6.16 -11.57
CA LEU A 176 -12.36 -5.89 -10.71
C LEU A 176 -13.49 -6.91 -10.90
N THR A 177 -13.36 -7.81 -11.88
CA THR A 177 -14.48 -8.71 -12.28
C THR A 177 -14.08 -10.17 -12.34
N ASN A 178 -12.80 -10.48 -12.63
CA ASN A 178 -12.34 -11.86 -12.71
C ASN A 178 -12.17 -12.45 -11.31
N LYS A 179 -13.03 -13.41 -10.97
CA LYS A 179 -13.03 -14.15 -9.71
C LYS A 179 -12.07 -15.33 -9.66
N ASN A 180 -11.24 -15.54 -10.68
CA ASN A 180 -10.23 -16.59 -10.71
C ASN A 180 -8.85 -15.99 -10.97
N ARG A 181 -7.96 -16.08 -9.99
CA ARG A 181 -6.63 -15.44 -10.03
C ARG A 181 -5.63 -16.17 -9.15
N HIS A 182 -4.41 -16.36 -9.65
CA HIS A 182 -3.29 -16.95 -8.89
C HIS A 182 -3.66 -18.22 -8.10
N TRP A 183 -4.34 -19.18 -8.74
CA TRP A 183 -4.78 -20.44 -8.09
C TRP A 183 -5.80 -20.26 -6.95
N HIS A 184 -6.45 -19.11 -6.91
CA HIS A 184 -7.53 -18.81 -5.99
C HIS A 184 -8.79 -18.44 -6.77
N HIS A 185 -9.91 -18.74 -6.13
CA HIS A 185 -11.25 -18.31 -6.51
C HIS A 185 -11.77 -17.31 -5.46
N PHE A 186 -12.50 -16.27 -5.89
CA PHE A 186 -13.15 -15.34 -4.97
C PHE A 186 -14.51 -15.89 -4.52
N ASP A 187 -14.62 -16.19 -3.23
CA ASP A 187 -15.86 -16.64 -2.60
C ASP A 187 -16.74 -15.43 -2.25
N ASP A 188 -17.91 -15.33 -2.88
CA ASP A 188 -18.86 -14.23 -2.66
C ASP A 188 -19.52 -14.26 -1.29
N ASP A 189 -19.70 -15.42 -0.68
CA ASP A 189 -20.36 -15.55 0.63
C ASP A 189 -19.39 -15.17 1.75
N GLU A 190 -18.13 -15.61 1.64
CA GLU A 190 -17.08 -15.30 2.60
C GLU A 190 -16.39 -13.96 2.34
N GLN A 191 -16.66 -13.32 1.19
CA GLN A 191 -16.02 -12.09 0.73
C GLN A 191 -14.48 -12.16 0.77
N ARG A 192 -13.90 -13.27 0.31
CA ARG A 192 -12.45 -13.48 0.31
C ARG A 192 -11.98 -14.42 -0.78
N TRP A 193 -10.69 -14.32 -1.09
CA TRP A 193 -10.00 -15.25 -1.98
C TRP A 193 -9.66 -16.56 -1.25
N VAL A 194 -10.13 -17.68 -1.78
CA VAL A 194 -9.88 -19.04 -1.27
C VAL A 194 -9.01 -19.82 -2.25
N LEU A 195 -8.08 -20.61 -1.73
CA LEU A 195 -7.20 -21.44 -2.57
C LEU A 195 -8.04 -22.54 -3.24
N ASP A 196 -7.84 -22.73 -4.55
CA ASP A 196 -8.53 -23.79 -5.29
C ASP A 196 -8.13 -25.18 -4.76
N SER A 197 -9.13 -26.02 -4.47
CA SER A 197 -8.94 -27.34 -3.85
C SER A 197 -8.04 -28.27 -4.67
N GLU A 198 -8.12 -28.24 -6.00
CA GLU A 198 -7.23 -29.02 -6.88
C GLU A 198 -5.75 -28.65 -6.74
N TRP A 199 -5.45 -27.39 -6.40
CA TRP A 199 -4.07 -26.94 -6.17
C TRP A 199 -3.61 -27.21 -4.75
N HIS A 200 -4.52 -27.19 -3.77
CA HIS A 200 -4.23 -27.59 -2.40
C HIS A 200 -3.70 -29.05 -2.34
N GLU A 201 -4.34 -29.98 -3.05
CA GLU A 201 -3.89 -31.38 -3.10
C GLU A 201 -2.54 -31.55 -3.79
N LYS A 202 -2.28 -30.81 -4.87
CA LYS A 202 -0.98 -30.86 -5.59
C LYS A 202 0.18 -30.28 -4.78
N MET A 203 -0.06 -29.24 -3.97
CA MET A 203 0.95 -28.64 -3.08
C MET A 203 1.31 -29.53 -1.90
N LEU A 204 0.42 -30.43 -1.46
CA LEU A 204 0.67 -31.37 -0.35
C LEU A 204 1.40 -32.65 -0.77
N GLN A 205 1.49 -32.92 -2.07
CA GLN A 205 2.10 -34.15 -2.63
C GLN A 205 3.53 -33.94 -3.16
N GLY A 206 4.08 -32.72 -3.10
CA GLY A 206 5.45 -32.38 -3.52
C GLY A 206 6.31 -31.93 -2.35
#